data_AF-A0A7Y5W4G2-F1
#
_entry.id   AF-A0A7Y5W4G2-F1
#
_cell.length_a   1.000
_cell.length_b   1.000
_cell.length_c   1.000
_cell.angle_alpha   90.00
_cell.angle_beta   90.00
_cell.angle_gamma   90.00
#
_symmetry.space_group_name_H-M   'P 1'
#
loop_
_entity.id
_entity.type
_entity.pdbx_description
1 polymer ?
#
loop_
_entity_poly.entity_id
_entity_poly.type
_entity_poly.pdbx_seq_one_letter_code
_entity_poly.pdbx_strand_id
1 'polypeptide(L)' 'MDMQEYLRNRRQFPHDALEKYAGQHVAWSPDGTRIIASAEDVLRLVEAITALGFDSAEVVIEPIPYPDEIVLGAGLDS' A
#
# COMPACT_ATOMS: atom_id res chain seq x y z
N MET A 1 13.41 -7.57 -0.24
CA MET A 1 12.02 -7.72 -0.72
C MET A 1 12.02 -8.56 -1.98
N ASP A 2 11.15 -9.56 -2.06
CA ASP A 2 10.92 -10.30 -3.30
C ASP A 2 9.73 -9.69 -4.05
N MET A 3 10.01 -9.00 -5.15
CA MET A 3 8.98 -8.25 -5.89
C MET A 3 7.97 -9.17 -6.58
N GLN A 4 8.36 -10.40 -6.96
CA GLN A 4 7.42 -11.36 -7.55
C GLN A 4 6.40 -11.87 -6.53
N GLU A 5 6.85 -12.12 -5.30
CA GLU A 5 5.96 -12.52 -4.21
C GLU A 5 5.00 -11.40 -3.83
N TYR A 6 5.51 -10.17 -3.69
CA TYR A 6 4.68 -8.97 -3.47
C TYR A 6 3.57 -8.83 -4.51
N LEU A 7 3.90 -8.88 -5.81
CA LEU A 7 2.92 -8.70 -6.89
C LEU A 7 1.86 -9.81 -6.88
N ARG A 8 2.26 -11.06 -6.56
CA ARG A 8 1.33 -12.18 -6.46
C ARG A 8 0.35 -12.00 -5.30
N ASN A 9 0.85 -11.58 -4.14
CA ASN A 9 0.02 -11.39 -2.94
C ASN A 9 -0.88 -10.16 -3.09
N ARG A 10 -0.36 -9.07 -3.65
CA ARG A 10 -1.12 -7.84 -3.94
C ARG A 10 -2.31 -8.10 -4.87
N ARG A 11 -2.14 -8.96 -5.89
CA ARG A 11 -3.23 -9.38 -6.80
C ARG A 11 -4.31 -10.23 -6.13
N GLN A 12 -3.97 -10.95 -5.07
CA GLN A 12 -4.92 -11.78 -4.31
C GLN A 12 -5.60 -11.00 -3.19
N PHE A 13 -5.12 -9.80 -2.85
CA PHE A 13 -5.66 -9.02 -1.76
C PHE A 13 -7.08 -8.52 -2.11
N PRO A 14 -8.08 -8.74 -1.24
CA PRO A 14 -9.47 -8.41 -1.55
C PRO A 14 -9.67 -6.91 -1.71
N HIS A 15 -10.39 -6.51 -2.78
CA HIS A 15 -10.70 -5.11 -3.07
C HIS A 15 -11.56 -4.46 -1.98
N ASP A 16 -12.52 -5.18 -1.40
CA ASP A 16 -13.38 -4.68 -0.32
C ASP A 16 -12.58 -4.26 0.93
N ALA A 17 -11.41 -4.87 1.14
CA ALA A 17 -10.52 -4.47 2.22
C ALA A 17 -9.79 -3.15 1.92
N LEU A 18 -9.58 -2.82 0.64
CA LEU A 18 -8.97 -1.56 0.20
C LEU A 18 -9.93 -0.39 0.26
N GLU A 19 -11.24 -0.63 0.08
CA GLU A 19 -12.26 0.42 0.17
C GLU A 19 -12.22 1.16 1.50
N LYS A 20 -11.82 0.50 2.58
CA LYS A 20 -11.63 1.10 3.92
C LYS A 20 -10.51 2.14 3.96
N TYR A 21 -9.57 2.04 3.02
CA TYR A 21 -8.42 2.93 2.89
C TYR A 21 -8.54 3.87 1.69
N ALA A 22 -9.70 3.91 1.02
CA ALA A 22 -9.95 4.84 -0.08
C ALA A 22 -9.63 6.29 0.33
N GLY A 23 -8.82 6.96 -0.48
CA GLY A 23 -8.33 8.32 -0.22
C GLY A 23 -7.14 8.40 0.76
N GLN A 24 -6.57 7.27 1.20
CA GLN A 24 -5.45 7.22 2.13
C GLN A 24 -4.23 6.55 1.51
N HIS A 25 -3.07 6.79 2.11
CA HIS A 25 -1.83 6.08 1.83
C HIS A 25 -1.73 4.87 2.75
N VAL A 26 -1.44 3.70 2.18
CA VAL A 26 -1.23 2.46 2.93
C VAL A 26 0.21 2.01 2.84
N ALA A 27 0.72 1.45 3.92
CA ALA A 27 2.01 0.79 3.98
C ALA A 27 1.79 -0.72 3.96
N TRP A 28 2.31 -1.38 2.94
CA TRP A 28 2.28 -2.81 2.81
C TRP A 28 3.49 -3.45 3.49
N SER A 29 3.28 -4.64 4.05
CA SER A 29 4.37 -5.55 4.38
C SER A 29 5.22 -5.81 3.13
N PRO A 30 6.53 -6.04 3.26
CA PRO A 30 7.41 -6.34 2.13
C PRO A 30 6.96 -7.55 1.29
N ASP A 31 6.22 -8.48 1.90
CA ASP A 31 5.66 -9.66 1.22
C ASP A 31 4.32 -9.38 0.51
N GLY A 32 3.75 -8.16 0.61
CA GLY A 32 2.46 -7.80 0.00
C GLY A 32 1.24 -8.54 0.55
N THR A 33 1.37 -9.21 1.70
CA THR A 33 0.29 -10.02 2.30
C THR A 33 -0.70 -9.21 3.12
N ARG A 34 -0.26 -8.07 3.67
CA ARG A 34 -1.09 -7.23 4.55
C ARG A 34 -0.64 -5.77 4.54
N ILE A 35 -1.57 -4.90 4.93
CA ILE A 35 -1.30 -3.51 5.27
C ILE A 35 -0.88 -3.45 6.74
N ILE A 36 0.26 -2.83 7.02
CA ILE A 36 0.80 -2.66 8.37
C ILE A 36 0.38 -1.32 9.00
N ALA A 37 0.16 -0.30 8.17
CA ALA A 37 -0.26 1.03 8.58
C ALA A 37 -1.01 1.73 7.44
N SER A 38 -1.88 2.68 7.78
CA SER A 38 -2.57 3.55 6.84
C SER A 38 -2.70 4.95 7.41
N ALA A 39 -2.56 5.97 6.56
CA ALA A 39 -2.75 7.35 6.96
C ALA A 39 -3.16 8.22 5.76
N GLU A 40 -3.85 9.32 6.02
CA GLU A 40 -4.22 10.31 4.99
C GLU A 40 -2.97 10.94 4.34
N ASP A 41 -1.92 11.17 5.13
CA ASP A 41 -0.66 11.77 4.70
C ASP A 41 0.52 10.78 4.77
N VAL A 42 1.41 10.83 3.77
CA VAL A 42 2.65 10.03 3.76
C VAL A 42 3.52 10.31 4.99
N LEU A 43 3.59 11.56 5.45
CA LEU A 43 4.39 11.91 6.62
C LEU A 43 3.89 11.18 7.89
N ARG A 44 2.57 11.16 8.10
CA ARG A 44 1.94 10.43 9.20
C ARG A 44 2.08 8.92 9.04
N LEU A 45 2.04 8.43 7.81
CA LEU A 45 2.28 7.03 7.52
C LEU A 45 3.70 6.62 7.95
N VAL A 46 4.71 7.41 7.59
CA VAL A 46 6.12 7.17 7.97
C VAL A 46 6.27 7.18 9.49
N GLU A 47 5.70 8.18 10.18
CA GLU A 47 5.71 8.22 11.65
C GLU A 47 5.05 6.97 12.26
N ALA A 48 3.93 6.50 11.71
CA ALA A 48 3.26 5.29 12.16
C ALA A 48 4.09 4.02 11.91
N ILE A 49 4.72 3.90 10.74
CA ILE A 49 5.62 2.79 10.40
C ILE A 49 6.79 2.73 11.39
N THR A 50 7.44 3.87 11.64
CA THR A 50 8.56 3.98 12.59
C THR A 50 8.12 3.69 14.02
N ALA A 51 6.94 4.18 14.43
CA ALA A 51 6.39 3.90 15.76
C ALA A 51 6.08 2.40 15.98
N LEU A 52 5.76 1.67 14.90
CA LEU A 52 5.59 0.22 14.92
C LEU A 52 6.91 -0.56 14.87
N GLY A 53 8.05 0.12 14.74
CA GLY A 53 9.37 -0.49 14.67
C GLY A 53 9.72 -1.09 13.31
N PHE A 54 8.96 -0.75 12.26
CA PHE A 54 9.30 -1.10 10.88
C PHE A 54 10.19 -0.01 10.27
N ASP A 55 11.10 -0.41 9.38
CA ASP A 55 11.83 0.54 8.55
C ASP A 55 10.93 0.99 7.38
N SER A 56 10.75 2.29 7.21
CA SER A 56 9.99 2.86 6.09
C SER A 56 10.58 2.52 4.71
N ALA A 57 11.86 2.16 4.63
CA ALA A 57 12.48 1.66 3.41
C ALA A 57 12.17 0.17 3.14
N GLU A 58 11.73 -0.57 4.16
CA GLU A 58 11.36 -1.98 4.07
C GLU A 58 9.85 -2.20 3.85
N VAL A 59 9.10 -1.14 3.58
CA VAL A 59 7.65 -1.20 3.35
C VAL A 59 7.31 -0.57 2.01
N VAL A 60 6.25 -1.04 1.38
CA VAL A 60 5.77 -0.47 0.11
C VAL A 60 4.64 0.50 0.42
N ILE A 61 4.83 1.77 0.11
CA ILE A 61 3.80 2.80 0.27
C ILE A 61 3.00 2.87 -1.03
N GLU A 62 1.68 2.71 -0.93
CA GLU A 62 0.75 2.80 -2.05
C GLU A 62 -0.38 3.77 -1.71
N PRO A 63 -0.66 4.78 -2.56
CA PRO A 63 -1.85 5.60 -2.44
C PRO A 63 -3.07 4.81 -2.93
N ILE A 64 -4.11 4.71 -2.10
CA ILE A 64 -5.38 4.10 -2.49
C ILE A 64 -6.32 5.22 -2.94
N PRO A 65 -6.65 5.30 -4.23
CA PRO A 65 -7.57 6.32 -4.74
C PRO A 65 -8.99 6.08 -4.20
N TYR A 66 -9.84 7.09 -4.31
CA TYR A 66 -11.28 6.86 -4.20
C TYR A 66 -11.74 5.93 -5.35
N PRO A 67 -12.73 5.07 -5.13
CA PRO A 67 -13.22 4.15 -6.16
C PRO A 67 -13.77 4.84 -7.41
N ASP A 68 -14.13 6.13 -7.30
CA ASP A 68 -14.59 6.98 -8.41
C ASP A 68 -13.45 7.69 -9.15
N GLU A 69 -12.24 7.70 -8.58
CA GLU A 69 -11.06 8.33 -9.15
C GLU A 69 -10.35 7.32 -10.06
N ILE A 70 -10.34 7.58 -11.37
CA ILE A 70 -9.66 6.73 -12.35
C ILE A 70 -8.15 6.76 -12.06
N VAL A 71 -7.61 5.71 -11.43
CA VAL A 71 -6.16 5.53 -11.33
C VAL A 71 -5.60 5.12 -12.68
N LEU A 72 -5.01 6.10 -13.36
CA LEU A 72 -4.18 5.93 -14.55
C LEU A 72 -2.78 5.38 -14.19
N GLY A 73 -2.72 4.41 -13.28
CA GLY A 73 -1.49 3.99 -12.59
C GLY A 73 -1.23 2.49 -12.61
N ALA A 74 -1.69 1.78 -13.64
CA ALA A 74 -1.31 0.39 -13.90
C ALA A 74 -1.16 0.17 -15.42
N GLY A 75 -0.33 1.01 -16.05
CA GLY A 75 0.01 0.91 -17.46
C GLY A 75 1.44 1.40 -17.69
N LEU A 76 2.42 0.63 -17.20
CA LEU A 76 3.75 0.65 -17.78
C LEU A 76 3.93 -0.66 -18.56
N ASP A 77 3.17 -0.77 -19.64
CA ASP A 77 3.58 -1.53 -20.82
C ASP A 77 3.99 -0.53 -21.91
N SER A 78 5.30 -0.40 -22.13
CA SER A 78 5.97 -0.25 -23.43
C SER A 78 7.47 -0.01 -23.23
#